data_AF-A5KL48-F1
#
_entry.id   AF-A5KL48-F1
#
_cell.length_a   1.000
_cell.length_b   1.000
_cell.length_c   1.000
_cell.angle_alpha   90.00
_cell.angle_beta   90.00
_cell.angle_gamma   90.00
#
_symmetry.space_group_name_H-M   'P 1'
#
loop_
_entity.id
_entity.type
_entity.pdbx_description
1 polymer ?
#
loop_
_entity_poly.entity_id
_entity_poly.type
_entity_poly.pdbx_seq_one_letter_code
_entity_poly.pdbx_strand_id
1 'polypeptide(L)'
;MDFSIISSLLVLIAGTMVGIMFSMVAIESGSVWNSGIVHSLWNILIIGGGLSISEKADEYSVMTYVLDSKDFVFTGGEFGIESSIIALLGYVIVTLAAICMIKKKAKV
;
A
#
# COMPACT_ATOMS: atom_id res chain seq x y z
N MET A 1 15.30 -14.17 -12.78
CA MET A 1 14.29 -13.10 -12.86
C MET A 1 15.05 -11.83 -13.08
N ASP A 2 14.94 -11.24 -14.27
CA ASP A 2 15.55 -9.94 -14.56
C ASP A 2 14.50 -8.88 -14.22
N PHE A 3 14.54 -8.37 -12.99
CA PHE A 3 13.66 -7.29 -12.60
C PHE A 3 14.02 -6.04 -13.39
N SER A 4 13.01 -5.37 -13.95
CA SER A 4 13.22 -4.06 -14.55
C SER A 4 13.71 -3.07 -13.49
N ILE A 5 14.68 -2.24 -13.86
CA ILE A 5 15.20 -1.16 -12.99
C ILE A 5 14.05 -0.24 -12.56
N ILE A 6 13.07 -0.03 -13.44
CA ILE A 6 11.89 0.79 -13.17
C ILE A 6 11.01 0.13 -12.11
N SER A 7 10.81 -1.19 -12.17
CA SER A 7 10.09 -1.95 -11.13
C SER A 7 10.78 -1.86 -9.79
N SER A 8 12.10 -2.01 -9.79
CA SER A 8 12.92 -1.96 -8.58
C SER A 8 12.86 -0.57 -7.94
N LEU A 9 12.87 0.50 -8.74
CA LEU A 9 12.71 1.85 -8.25
C LEU A 9 11.30 2.10 -7.69
N LEU A 10 10.27 1.59 -8.37
CA LEU A 10 8.88 1.74 -7.95
C LEU A 10 8.64 1.09 -6.57
N VAL A 11 9.13 -0.15 -6.36
CA VAL A 11 8.97 -0.83 -5.07
C VAL A 11 9.75 -0.15 -3.95
N LEU A 12 10.92 0.43 -4.24
CA LEU A 12 11.67 1.21 -3.25
C LEU A 12 10.91 2.48 -2.84
N ILE A 13 10.30 3.17 -3.80
CA ILE A 13 9.46 4.36 -3.52
C ILE A 13 8.23 3.94 -2.71
N ALA A 14 7.51 2.91 -3.14
CA ALA A 14 6.33 2.39 -2.45
C ALA A 14 6.65 1.97 -1.01
N GLY A 15 7.74 1.21 -0.83
CA GLY A 15 8.24 0.77 0.48
C GLY A 15 8.61 1.93 1.39
N THR A 16 9.23 2.98 0.85
CA THR A 16 9.55 4.19 1.61
C THR A 16 8.28 4.93 2.03
N MET A 17 7.30 5.06 1.13
CA MET A 17 6.05 5.76 1.39
C MET A 17 5.19 5.05 2.44
N VAL A 18 5.05 3.73 2.36
CA VAL A 18 4.31 2.95 3.38
C VAL A 18 5.03 3.00 4.73
N GLY A 19 6.37 3.03 4.74
CA GLY A 19 7.16 3.23 5.96
C GLY A 19 6.92 4.60 6.62
N ILE A 20 6.88 5.68 5.82
CA ILE A 20 6.53 7.02 6.31
C ILE A 20 5.10 7.03 6.86
N MET A 21 4.15 6.42 6.16
CA MET A 21 2.77 6.31 6.60
C MET A 21 2.66 5.65 7.98
N PHE A 22 3.26 4.47 8.15
CA PHE A 22 3.24 3.76 9.44
C PHE A 22 3.96 4.53 10.55
N SER A 23 5.01 5.27 10.23
CA SER A 23 5.71 6.13 11.18
C SER A 23 4.81 7.26 11.66
N MET A 24 4.11 7.94 10.75
CA MET A 24 3.18 9.01 11.11
C MET A 24 1.99 8.50 11.94
N VAL A 25 1.45 7.32 11.59
CA VAL A 25 0.38 6.68 12.39
C VAL A 25 0.88 6.31 13.80
N ALA A 26 2.10 5.80 13.93
CA ALA A 26 2.69 5.49 15.23
C ALA A 26 2.90 6.76 16.08
N ILE A 27 3.34 7.87 15.47
CA ILE A 27 3.50 9.16 16.15
C ILE A 27 2.14 9.72 16.60
N GLU A 28 1.12 9.65 15.76
CA GLU A 28 -0.22 10.17 16.07
C GLU A 28 -0.89 9.40 17.20
N SER A 29 -0.79 8.07 17.16
CA SER A 29 -1.46 7.18 18.11
C SER A 29 -0.64 6.87 19.37
N GLY A 30 0.67 7.13 19.34
CA GLY A 30 1.61 6.76 20.40
C GLY A 30 1.90 5.26 20.49
N SER A 31 1.53 4.47 19.48
CA SER A 31 1.71 3.02 19.47
C SER A 31 1.99 2.45 18.08
N VAL A 32 2.99 1.58 17.99
CA VAL A 32 3.31 0.85 16.75
C VAL A 32 2.31 -0.25 16.43
N TRP A 33 1.49 -0.68 17.40
CA TRP A 33 0.53 -1.76 17.23
C TRP A 33 -0.56 -1.44 16.21
N ASN A 34 -0.93 -0.16 16.08
CA ASN A 34 -1.91 0.26 15.07
C ASN A 34 -1.39 -0.03 13.66
N SER A 35 -0.12 0.30 13.40
CA SER A 35 0.53 -0.03 12.14
C SER A 35 0.63 -1.54 11.92
N GLY A 36 0.91 -2.32 12.97
CA GLY A 36 0.93 -3.78 12.92
C GLY A 36 -0.42 -4.41 12.55
N ILE A 37 -1.52 -3.90 13.10
CA ILE A 37 -2.88 -4.36 12.77
C ILE A 37 -3.21 -4.03 11.32
N VAL A 38 -2.98 -2.79 10.88
CA VAL A 38 -3.24 -2.37 9.50
C VAL A 38 -2.41 -3.20 8.51
N HIS A 39 -1.13 -3.43 8.81
CA HIS A 39 -0.27 -4.26 7.98
C HIS A 39 -0.74 -5.72 7.91
N SER A 40 -1.16 -6.29 9.05
CA SER A 40 -1.68 -7.66 9.09
C SER A 40 -2.97 -7.81 8.29
N LEU A 41 -3.89 -6.83 8.41
CA LEU A 41 -5.12 -6.79 7.62
C LEU A 41 -4.81 -6.69 6.12
N TRP A 42 -3.84 -5.86 5.73
CA TRP A 42 -3.40 -5.75 4.34
C TRP A 42 -2.89 -7.07 3.79
N ASN A 43 -2.03 -7.77 4.56
CA ASN A 43 -1.50 -9.07 4.16
C ASN A 43 -2.62 -10.12 3.99
N ILE A 44 -3.60 -10.16 4.89
CA ILE A 44 -4.73 -11.09 4.79
C ILE A 44 -5.58 -10.77 3.55
N LEU A 45 -5.84 -9.49 3.29
CA LEU A 45 -6.68 -9.08 2.18
C LEU A 45 -6.01 -9.31 0.82
N ILE A 46 -4.75 -8.94 0.67
CA ILE A 46 -4.06 -8.95 -0.63
C ILE A 46 -3.30 -10.26 -0.87
N ILE A 47 -2.52 -10.72 0.11
CA ILE A 47 -1.71 -11.95 -0.02
C ILE A 47 -2.53 -13.19 0.34
N GLY A 48 -3.43 -13.07 1.33
CA GLY A 48 -4.30 -14.15 1.80
C GLY A 48 -5.47 -14.48 0.86
N GLY A 49 -5.55 -13.88 -0.33
CA GLY A 49 -6.57 -14.19 -1.33
C GLY A 49 -7.95 -13.58 -1.04
N GLY A 50 -8.03 -12.54 -0.21
CA GLY A 50 -9.30 -11.81 -0.03
C GLY A 50 -9.71 -11.06 -1.30
N LEU A 51 -8.80 -10.21 -1.80
CA LEU A 51 -8.98 -9.39 -2.98
C LEU A 51 -7.71 -9.48 -3.84
N SER A 52 -7.79 -10.20 -4.96
CA SER A 52 -6.73 -10.18 -5.98
C SER A 52 -6.99 -9.06 -6.96
N ILE A 53 -5.95 -8.28 -7.24
CA ILE A 53 -5.99 -7.19 -8.20
C ILE A 53 -4.88 -7.48 -9.19
N SER A 54 -5.22 -8.01 -10.36
CA SER A 54 -4.26 -8.57 -11.30
C SER A 54 -4.76 -8.49 -12.74
N GLU A 55 -3.87 -8.67 -13.72
CA GLU A 55 -4.23 -8.75 -15.14
C GLU A 55 -4.95 -10.06 -15.50
N LYS A 56 -4.94 -11.04 -14.60
CA LYS A 56 -5.63 -12.32 -14.75
C LYS A 56 -6.48 -12.63 -13.53
N ALA A 57 -7.61 -13.28 -13.75
CA ALA A 57 -8.44 -13.80 -12.67
C ALA A 57 -7.62 -14.80 -11.85
N ASP A 58 -7.58 -14.61 -10.53
CA ASP A 58 -6.93 -15.55 -9.62
C ASP A 58 -7.99 -16.50 -9.07
N GLU A 59 -7.85 -17.80 -9.36
CA GLU A 59 -8.80 -18.84 -8.96
C GLU A 59 -8.85 -19.07 -7.44
N TYR A 60 -7.84 -18.58 -6.71
CA TYR A 60 -7.72 -18.75 -5.26
C TYR A 60 -8.21 -17.53 -4.47
N SER A 61 -8.66 -16.48 -5.17
CA SER A 61 -9.09 -15.24 -4.54
C SER A 61 -10.60 -15.12 -4.46
N VAL A 62 -11.11 -14.69 -3.30
CA VAL A 62 -12.55 -14.52 -3.03
C VAL A 62 -13.17 -13.49 -3.96
N MET A 63 -12.42 -12.44 -4.29
CA MET A 63 -12.81 -11.43 -5.28
C MET A 63 -11.58 -11.07 -6.12
N THR A 64 -11.70 -11.11 -7.45
CA THR A 64 -10.63 -10.64 -8.34
C THR A 64 -11.08 -9.42 -9.15
N TYR A 65 -10.36 -8.31 -9.02
CA TYR A 65 -10.48 -7.17 -9.91
C TYR A 65 -9.47 -7.29 -11.05
N VAL A 66 -9.97 -7.57 -12.26
CA VAL A 66 -9.14 -7.68 -13.45
C VAL A 66 -8.88 -6.29 -14.01
N LEU A 67 -7.63 -5.83 -13.97
CA LEU A 67 -7.27 -4.56 -14.62
C LEU A 67 -7.24 -4.74 -16.13
N ASP A 68 -8.06 -3.97 -16.85
CA ASP A 68 -8.01 -3.82 -18.32
C ASP A 68 -6.95 -2.78 -18.74
N SER A 69 -5.83 -2.72 -18.03
CA SER A 69 -4.78 -1.73 -18.25
C SER A 69 -3.41 -2.39 -18.11
N LYS A 70 -2.66 -2.40 -19.23
CA LYS A 70 -1.28 -2.92 -19.30
C LYS A 70 -0.23 -1.94 -18.76
N ASP A 71 -0.68 -0.78 -18.30
CA ASP A 71 0.22 0.27 -17.83
C ASP A 71 0.82 -0.11 -16.48
N PHE A 72 2.13 -0.30 -16.52
CA PHE A 72 3.01 -0.67 -15.42
C PHE A 72 2.76 0.11 -14.11
N VAL A 73 2.41 1.39 -14.23
CA VAL A 73 2.19 2.30 -13.09
C VAL A 73 0.90 1.97 -12.34
N PHE A 74 -0.12 1.46 -13.02
CA PHE A 74 -1.42 1.11 -12.44
C PHE A 74 -1.43 -0.30 -11.86
N THR A 75 -0.68 -1.23 -12.46
CA THR A 75 -0.56 -2.60 -11.97
C THR A 75 0.51 -2.74 -10.88
N GLY A 76 1.45 -1.78 -10.80
CA GLY A 76 2.64 -1.86 -9.94
C GLY A 76 3.74 -2.77 -10.49
N GLY A 77 3.55 -3.25 -11.72
CA GLY A 77 4.56 -4.02 -12.43
C GLY A 77 4.81 -5.39 -11.84
N GLU A 78 6.08 -5.80 -11.82
CA GLU A 78 6.51 -7.11 -11.30
C GLU A 78 6.31 -7.28 -9.79
N PHE A 79 6.09 -6.18 -9.07
CA PHE A 79 5.85 -6.17 -7.62
C PHE A 79 4.35 -6.10 -7.26
N GLY A 80 3.48 -6.06 -8.27
CA GLY A 80 2.03 -6.11 -8.10
C GLY A 80 1.42 -4.86 -7.46
N ILE A 81 0.16 -4.98 -7.04
CA ILE A 81 -0.66 -3.83 -6.62
C ILE A 81 -0.06 -3.03 -5.45
N GLU A 82 0.81 -3.64 -4.65
CA GLU A 82 1.46 -3.03 -3.48
C GLU A 82 2.34 -1.82 -3.84
N SER A 83 2.90 -1.81 -5.05
CA SER A 83 3.71 -0.73 -5.60
C SER A 83 2.96 0.13 -6.62
N SER A 84 1.67 -0.16 -6.86
CA SER A 84 0.84 0.59 -7.81
C SER A 84 0.59 2.03 -7.37
N ILE A 85 0.27 2.89 -8.33
CA ILE A 85 -0.12 4.27 -8.04
C ILE A 85 -1.36 4.38 -7.14
N ILE A 86 -2.25 3.38 -7.17
CA ILE A 86 -3.44 3.32 -6.31
C ILE A 86 -3.01 3.11 -4.85
N ALA A 87 -2.07 2.20 -4.61
CA ALA A 87 -1.49 2.00 -3.28
C ALA A 87 -0.73 3.25 -2.80
N LEU A 88 0.07 3.88 -3.67
CA LEU A 88 0.77 5.12 -3.36
C LEU A 88 -0.20 6.24 -2.95
N LEU A 89 -1.30 6.41 -3.67
CA LEU A 89 -2.34 7.39 -3.32
C LEU A 89 -2.94 7.10 -1.94
N GLY A 90 -3.22 5.83 -1.65
CA GLY A 90 -3.65 5.39 -0.32
C GLY A 90 -2.66 5.78 0.78
N TYR A 91 -1.37 5.51 0.58
CA TYR A 91 -0.32 5.86 1.53
C TYR A 91 -0.26 7.37 1.78
N VAL A 92 -0.38 8.19 0.74
CA VAL A 92 -0.38 9.66 0.87
C VAL A 92 -1.59 10.15 1.67
N ILE A 93 -2.79 9.66 1.37
CA ILE A 93 -4.03 10.08 2.05
C ILE A 93 -3.94 9.80 3.55
N VAL A 94 -3.55 8.58 3.93
CA VAL A 94 -3.42 8.18 5.34
C VAL A 94 -2.33 9.00 6.03
N THR A 95 -1.20 9.23 5.37
CA THR A 95 -0.10 10.05 5.90
C THR A 95 -0.57 11.48 6.17
N LEU A 96 -1.28 12.11 5.22
CA LEU A 96 -1.81 13.46 5.38
C LEU A 96 -2.85 13.53 6.50
N ALA A 97 -3.72 12.53 6.62
CA ALA A 97 -4.69 12.43 7.70
C ALA A 97 -4.00 12.36 9.08
N ALA A 98 -2.97 11.52 9.21
CA ALA A 98 -2.16 11.42 10.43
C ALA A 98 -1.50 12.75 10.78
N ILE A 99 -0.88 13.44 9.81
CA ILE A 99 -0.28 14.76 10.00
C ILE A 99 -1.32 15.79 10.47
N CYS A 100 -2.50 15.82 9.84
CA CYS A 100 -3.60 16.70 10.25
C CYS A 100 -4.03 16.45 11.70
N MET A 101 -4.14 15.19 12.12
CA MET A 101 -4.51 14.82 13.48
C MET A 101 -3.43 15.20 14.50
N ILE A 102 -2.15 14.94 14.20
CA ILE A 102 -1.01 15.38 15.03
C ILE A 102 -1.04 16.90 15.23
N LYS A 103 -1.22 17.67 14.14
CA LYS A 103 -1.26 19.15 14.22
C LYS A 103 -2.47 19.66 15.01
N LYS A 104 -3.60 18.94 14.99
CA LYS A 104 -4.76 19.27 15.83
C LYS A 104 -4.48 19.02 17.29
N LYS A 105 -3.85 17.89 17.66
CA LYS A 105 -3.44 17.60 19.05
C LYS A 105 -2.44 18.61 19.58
N ALA A 106 -1.48 19.05 18.76
CA ALA A 106 -0.48 20.04 19.16
C ALA A 106 -1.02 21.47 19.37
N LYS A 107 -2.24 21.76 18.90
CA LYS A 107 -2.92 23.06 19.09
C LYS A 107 -3.83 23.10 20.32
N VAL A 108 -4.10 21.95 20.95
CA VAL A 108 -4.89 21.81 22.18
C VAL A 108 -3.94 21.84 23.37
#